data_AF-A0A550GLV4-F1
#
_entry.id   AF-A0A550GLV4-F1
#
_cell.length_a   1.000
_cell.length_b   1.000
_cell.length_c   1.000
_cell.angle_alpha   90.00
_cell.angle_beta   90.00
_cell.angle_gamma   90.00
#
_symmetry.space_group_name_H-M   'P 1'
#
loop_
_entity.id
_entity.type
_entity.pdbx_description
1 polymer ?
#
loop_
_entity_poly.entity_id
_entity_poly.type
_entity_poly.pdbx_seq_one_letter_code
_entity_poly.pdbx_strand_id
1 'polypeptide(L)' 'MMHPDKKVVFTCNSCKDQEDGPQCVKWCPEEALTFVTAQQLAQKSRITAVKNLFQEAKEKKS' A
#
# COMPACT_ATOMS: atom_id res chain seq x y z
N MET A 1 16.14 -12.48 7.99
CA MET A 1 16.52 -13.19 9.23
C MET A 1 16.03 -14.63 9.11
N MET A 2 16.91 -15.62 9.31
CA MET A 2 16.55 -17.04 9.25
C MET A 2 15.98 -17.46 10.60
N HIS A 3 14.87 -18.21 10.63
CA HIS A 3 14.31 -18.72 11.88
C HIS A 3 15.29 -19.72 12.49
N PRO A 4 15.68 -19.55 13.77
CA PRO A 4 16.73 -20.33 14.40
C PRO A 4 16.43 -21.85 14.38
N ASP A 5 15.19 -22.24 14.68
CA ASP A 5 14.83 -23.67 14.74
C ASP A 5 14.48 -24.28 13.39
N LYS A 6 13.66 -23.58 12.60
CA LYS A 6 13.13 -24.10 11.33
C LYS A 6 14.14 -24.02 10.18
N LYS A 7 15.25 -23.27 10.34
CA LYS A 7 16.27 -23.04 9.31
C LYS A 7 15.70 -22.52 7.98
N VAL A 8 14.59 -21.78 8.04
CA VAL A 8 13.93 -21.16 6.89
C VAL A 8 13.71 -19.67 7.15
N VAL A 9 13.58 -18.87 6.10
CA VAL A 9 13.35 -17.43 6.19
C VAL A 9 11.85 -17.16 6.19
N PHE A 10 11.38 -16.31 7.12
CA PHE A 10 10.03 -15.78 7.12
C PHE A 10 10.04 -14.31 6.72
N THR A 11 8.99 -13.91 6.01
CA THR A 11 8.69 -12.51 5.70
C THR A 11 7.19 -12.28 5.88
N CYS A 12 6.78 -11.02 5.98
CA CYS A 12 5.37 -10.65 6.05
C CYS A 12 4.66 -11.17 4.78
N ASN A 13 3.63 -11.99 4.97
CA ASN A 13 2.79 -12.48 3.87
C ASN A 13 1.54 -11.62 3.64
N SER A 14 1.42 -10.48 4.34
CA SER A 14 0.22 -9.62 4.34
C SER A 14 -1.05 -10.31 4.87
N CYS A 15 -0.91 -11.35 5.71
CA CYS A 15 -2.02 -12.11 6.27
C CYS A 15 -3.03 -12.58 5.20
N LYS A 16 -2.55 -13.00 4.02
CA LYS A 16 -3.38 -13.46 2.89
C LYS A 16 -4.36 -14.58 3.25
N ASP A 17 -4.03 -15.31 4.29
CA ASP A 17 -4.71 -16.50 4.79
C ASP A 17 -5.75 -16.18 5.88
N GLN A 18 -5.89 -14.91 6.28
CA GLN A 18 -6.89 -14.46 7.25
C GLN A 18 -8.01 -13.69 6.54
N GLU A 19 -9.26 -14.01 6.87
CA GLU A 19 -10.45 -13.34 6.31
C GLU A 19 -10.48 -11.85 6.68
N ASP A 20 -10.03 -11.51 7.88
CA ASP A 20 -9.95 -10.14 8.41
C ASP A 20 -8.77 -9.33 7.84
N GLY A 21 -7.92 -9.93 6.99
CA GLY A 21 -6.75 -9.27 6.41
C GLY A 21 -5.61 -9.00 7.41
N PRO A 22 -4.77 -7.98 7.15
CA PRO A 22 -3.58 -7.70 7.96
C PRO A 22 -3.89 -7.30 9.41
N GLN A 23 -3.52 -8.17 10.36
CA GLN A 23 -3.77 -7.93 11.78
C GLN A 23 -3.07 -6.68 12.32
N CYS A 24 -1.89 -6.34 11.79
CA CYS A 24 -1.19 -5.11 12.17
C CYS A 24 -1.95 -3.83 11.81
N VAL A 25 -2.78 -3.86 10.76
CA VAL A 25 -3.64 -2.73 10.37
C VAL A 25 -4.85 -2.67 11.31
N LYS A 26 -5.50 -3.82 11.57
CA LYS A 26 -6.68 -3.93 12.44
C LYS A 26 -6.40 -3.48 13.88
N TRP A 27 -5.21 -3.77 14.40
CA TRP A 27 -4.84 -3.50 15.79
C TRP A 27 -4.07 -2.19 15.97
N CYS A 28 -3.89 -1.40 14.91
CA CYS A 28 -3.14 -0.16 14.98
C CYS A 28 -3.90 0.89 15.81
N PRO A 29 -3.41 1.29 17.02
CA PRO A 29 -4.16 2.18 17.91
C PRO A 29 -4.24 3.61 17.40
N GLU A 30 -3.22 4.03 16.65
CA GLU A 30 -3.13 5.38 16.08
C GLU A 30 -3.75 5.47 14.67
N GLU A 31 -4.33 4.37 14.17
CA GLU A 31 -4.89 4.27 12.80
C GLU A 31 -3.92 4.73 11.69
N ALA A 32 -2.61 4.66 11.95
CA ALA A 32 -1.57 5.14 11.04
C ALA A 32 -1.38 4.23 9.81
N LEU A 33 -1.85 2.98 9.90
CA LEU A 33 -1.73 1.99 8.85
C LEU A 33 -3.05 1.82 8.12
N THR A 34 -3.00 1.70 6.79
CA THR A 34 -4.17 1.41 5.96
C THR A 34 -3.81 0.34 4.94
N PHE A 35 -4.71 -0.63 4.76
CA PHE A 35 -4.58 -1.64 3.72
C PHE A 35 -5.36 -1.23 2.48
N VAL A 36 -4.71 -1.27 1.31
CA VAL A 36 -5.33 -0.98 0.02
C VAL A 36 -5.00 -2.08 -0.97
N THR A 37 -5.90 -2.35 -1.90
CA THR A 37 -5.63 -3.28 -3.00
C THR A 37 -4.71 -2.64 -4.03
N ALA A 38 -4.02 -3.48 -4.81
CA ALA A 38 -3.20 -3.03 -5.93
C ALA A 38 -4.01 -2.18 -6.93
N GLN A 39 -5.29 -2.52 -7.14
CA GLN A 39 -6.17 -1.76 -8.00
C GLN A 39 -6.45 -0.36 -7.45
N GLN A 40 -6.77 -0.23 -6.15
CA GLN A 40 -6.98 1.07 -5.52
C GLN A 40 -5.73 1.94 -5.59
N LEU A 41 -4.55 1.34 -5.36
CA LEU A 41 -3.27 2.05 -5.49
C LEU A 41 -3.03 2.53 -6.93
N ALA A 42 -3.23 1.67 -7.92
CA ALA A 42 -3.07 2.03 -9.33
C ALA A 42 -4.04 3.15 -9.77
N GLN A 43 -5.29 3.13 -9.28
CA GLN A 43 -6.26 4.18 -9.56
C GLN A 43 -5.82 5.53 -8.98
N LYS A 44 -5.34 5.55 -7.73
CA LYS A 44 -4.79 6.78 -7.12
C LYS A 44 -3.62 7.33 -7.95
N SER A 45 -2.68 6.49 -8.36
CA SER A 45 -1.54 6.89 -9.20
C SER A 45 -1.98 7.48 -10.54
N ARG A 46 -2.98 6.88 -11.21
CA ARG A 46 -3.53 7.39 -12.47
C ARG A 46 -4.15 8.77 -12.31
N ILE A 47 -4.98 8.95 -11.27
CA ILE A 47 -5.64 10.24 -10.98
C ILE A 47 -4.58 11.32 -10.73
N THR A 48 -3.56 11.02 -9.92
CA THR A 48 -2.47 11.96 -9.63
C THR A 48 -1.70 12.33 -10.90
N ALA A 49 -1.35 11.36 -11.75
CA ALA A 49 -0.65 11.63 -12.99
C ALA A 49 -1.46 12.56 -13.92
N VAL A 50 -2.76 12.29 -14.09
CA VAL A 50 -3.64 13.14 -14.91
C VAL A 50 -3.76 14.55 -14.33
N LYS A 51 -3.90 14.68 -13.00
CA LYS A 51 -3.94 16.00 -12.33
C LYS A 51 -2.66 16.80 -12.60
N ASN A 52 -1.50 16.17 -12.47
CA ASN A 52 -0.21 16.84 -12.69
C ASN A 52 -0.08 17.29 -14.15
N LEU A 53 -0.44 16.43 -15.11
CA LEU A 53 -0.44 16.79 -16.54
C LEU A 53 -1.30 18.03 -16.83
N PHE A 54 -2.48 18.15 -16.21
CA PHE A 54 -3.32 19.32 -16.38
C PHE A 54 -2.77 20.59 -15.72
N GLN A 55 -2.09 20.49 -14.57
CA GLN A 55 -1.46 21.64 -13.92
C GLN A 55 -0.28 22.14 -14.76
N GLU A 56 0.60 21.25 -15.21
CA GLU A 56 1.72 21.61 -16.10
C GLU A 56 1.23 22.26 -17.40
N ALA A 57 0.13 21.75 -17.98
CA ALA A 57 -0.46 22.33 -19.18
C ALA A 57 -1.07 23.73 -18.96
N LYS A 58 -1.53 24.05 -17.74
CA LYS A 58 -1.97 25.40 -17.37
C LYS A 58 -0.79 26.33 -17.18
N GLU A 59 0.24 25.89 -16.47
CA GLU A 59 1.46 26.66 -16.21
C GLU A 59 2.18 27.04 -17.52
N LYS A 60 2.25 26.14 -18.50
CA LYS A 60 2.87 26.40 -19.82
C LYS A 60 2.06 27.34 -20.72
N LYS A 61 0.81 27.65 -20.37
CA LYS A 61 -0.07 28.56 -21.13
C LYS A 61 -0.18 29.95 -20.52
N SER A 62 0.42 30.18 -19.34
CA SER A 62 0.53 31.49 -18.70
C SER A 62 1.85 32.15 -19.04
#